data_AF-A0A925HP79-F1
#
_entry.id   AF-A0A925HP79-F1
#
_cell.length_a   1.000
_cell.length_b   1.000
_cell.length_c   1.000
_cell.angle_alpha   90.00
_cell.angle_beta   90.00
_cell.angle_gamma   90.00
#
_symmetry.space_group_name_H-M   'P 1'
#
loop_
_entity.id
_entity.type
_entity.pdbx_description
1 polymer ?
#
loop_
_entity_poly.entity_id
_entity_poly.type
_entity_poly.pdbx_seq_one_letter_code
_entity_poly.pdbx_strand_id
1 'polypeptide(L)'
;MSQQLDPIDTIATKAFEGYVVRKDLVRKFKGQYPVPTYVAEFLLGRYCASVDEDEIAEGLKIVERQLGEKTIRAGEHELFKARAKGKGHVKLIDIITARLDAGTDSFLATLPSLQLKDVRIGEEMVHANERMLTGGF
;
A
#
# COMPACT_ATOMS: atom_id res chain seq x y z
N MET A 1 -20.47 -9.47 15.54
CA MET A 1 -21.00 -10.81 15.25
C MET A 1 -20.02 -11.46 14.29
N SER A 2 -19.30 -12.49 14.74
CA SER A 2 -18.52 -13.36 13.85
C SER A 2 -19.49 -14.00 12.86
N GLN A 3 -19.34 -13.70 11.57
CA GLN A 3 -20.14 -14.35 10.55
C GLN A 3 -19.70 -15.81 10.44
N GLN A 4 -20.64 -16.73 10.57
CA GLN A 4 -20.39 -18.16 10.40
C GLN A 4 -20.16 -18.43 8.91
N LEU A 5 -19.09 -19.14 8.57
CA LEU A 5 -18.76 -19.50 7.19
C LEU A 5 -19.89 -20.37 6.61
N ASP A 6 -20.36 -20.01 5.42
CA ASP A 6 -21.34 -20.80 4.71
C ASP A 6 -20.66 -21.98 3.94
N PRO A 7 -21.44 -22.86 3.28
CA PRO A 7 -20.86 -23.97 2.52
C PRO A 7 -19.94 -23.52 1.38
N ILE A 8 -20.24 -22.41 0.72
CA ILE A 8 -19.42 -21.85 -0.37
C ILE A 8 -18.12 -21.31 0.20
N ASP A 9 -18.18 -20.58 1.31
CA ASP A 9 -16.99 -20.06 2.00
C ASP A 9 -16.06 -21.21 2.42
N THR A 10 -16.64 -22.30 2.92
CA THR A 10 -15.88 -23.49 3.34
C THR A 10 -15.18 -24.16 2.16
N ILE A 11 -15.87 -24.32 1.02
CA ILE A 11 -15.28 -24.88 -0.21
C ILE A 11 -14.18 -23.96 -0.74
N ALA A 12 -14.44 -22.66 -0.81
CA ALA A 12 -13.50 -21.67 -1.33
C ALA A 12 -12.23 -21.62 -0.49
N THR A 13 -12.36 -21.58 0.84
CA THR A 13 -11.22 -21.54 1.76
C THR A 13 -10.36 -22.79 1.64
N LYS A 14 -10.97 -23.97 1.50
CA LYS A 14 -10.23 -25.23 1.31
C LYS A 14 -9.54 -25.32 -0.05
N ALA A 15 -10.15 -24.81 -1.10
CA ALA A 15 -9.60 -24.86 -2.46
C ALA A 15 -8.53 -23.78 -2.71
N PHE A 16 -8.60 -22.66 -1.99
CA PHE A 16 -7.80 -21.45 -2.23
C PHE A 16 -7.18 -20.92 -0.93
N GLU A 17 -6.58 -21.81 -0.14
CA GLU A 17 -5.89 -21.44 1.11
C GLU A 17 -4.82 -20.36 0.84
N GLY A 18 -4.81 -19.30 1.66
CA GLY A 18 -3.91 -18.16 1.45
C GLY A 18 -4.32 -17.18 0.34
N TYR A 19 -5.44 -17.41 -0.35
CA TYR A 19 -5.96 -16.53 -1.41
C TYR A 19 -7.37 -15.99 -1.15
N VAL A 20 -8.02 -16.42 -0.08
CA VAL A 20 -9.36 -15.96 0.33
C VAL A 20 -9.23 -14.99 1.49
N VAL A 21 -9.88 -13.83 1.37
CA VAL A 21 -9.90 -12.79 2.41
C VAL A 21 -11.34 -12.44 2.73
N ARG A 22 -11.65 -12.33 4.02
CA ARG A 22 -12.96 -11.87 4.45
C ARG A 22 -13.17 -10.39 4.13
N LYS A 23 -14.27 -10.09 3.42
CA LYS A 23 -14.57 -8.74 2.90
C LYS A 23 -14.93 -7.74 4.00
N ASP A 24 -15.43 -8.20 5.14
CA ASP A 24 -15.75 -7.34 6.28
C ASP A 24 -14.51 -6.65 6.86
N LEU A 25 -13.33 -7.28 6.79
CA LEU A 25 -12.07 -6.70 7.24
C LEU A 25 -11.74 -5.40 6.50
N VAL A 26 -11.99 -5.33 5.19
CA VAL A 26 -11.74 -4.14 4.36
C VAL A 26 -12.51 -2.92 4.87
N ARG A 27 -13.72 -3.14 5.39
CA ARG A 27 -14.58 -2.05 5.91
C ARG A 27 -13.96 -1.35 7.12
N LYS A 28 -13.13 -2.04 7.89
CA LYS A 28 -12.43 -1.45 9.03
C LYS A 28 -11.42 -0.40 8.59
N PHE A 29 -10.77 -0.56 7.43
CA PHE A 29 -9.73 0.35 6.96
C PHE A 29 -10.23 1.44 6.02
N LYS A 30 -11.43 1.28 5.46
CA LYS A 30 -12.00 2.22 4.48
C LYS A 30 -12.12 3.62 5.10
N GLY A 31 -11.41 4.58 4.51
CA GLY A 31 -11.44 5.99 4.92
C GLY A 31 -10.62 6.33 6.16
N GLN A 32 -9.96 5.37 6.81
CA GLN A 32 -9.09 5.64 7.96
C GLN A 32 -7.70 6.13 7.57
N TYR A 33 -7.21 5.68 6.41
CA TYR A 33 -5.89 6.00 5.88
C TYR A 33 -6.01 6.71 4.53
N PRO A 34 -5.09 7.62 4.18
CA PRO A 34 -5.12 8.39 2.93
C PRO A 34 -4.62 7.54 1.75
N VAL A 35 -5.20 6.35 1.56
CA VAL A 35 -4.86 5.43 0.47
C VAL A 35 -6.14 4.91 -0.21
N PRO A 36 -6.08 4.57 -1.51
CA PRO A 36 -7.18 3.91 -2.19
C PRO A 36 -7.57 2.57 -1.54
N THR A 37 -8.84 2.18 -1.66
CA THR A 37 -9.35 0.93 -1.06
C THR A 37 -8.59 -0.31 -1.52
N TYR A 38 -8.18 -0.36 -2.79
CA TYR A 38 -7.43 -1.50 -3.33
C TYR A 38 -6.07 -1.72 -2.63
N VAL A 39 -5.46 -0.68 -2.04
CA VAL A 39 -4.21 -0.82 -1.29
C VAL A 39 -4.45 -1.55 0.02
N ALA A 40 -5.51 -1.19 0.73
CA ALA A 40 -5.91 -1.90 1.95
C ALA A 40 -6.32 -3.35 1.63
N GLU A 41 -7.05 -3.56 0.54
CA GLU A 41 -7.40 -4.91 0.06
C GLU A 41 -6.18 -5.75 -0.26
N PHE A 42 -5.18 -5.19 -0.95
CA PHE A 42 -3.92 -5.88 -1.23
C PHE A 42 -3.18 -6.28 0.05
N LEU A 43 -3.08 -5.37 1.04
CA LEU A 43 -2.42 -5.66 2.31
C LEU A 43 -3.18 -6.73 3.11
N LEU A 44 -4.51 -6.67 3.13
CA LEU A 44 -5.34 -7.70 3.76
C LEU A 44 -5.21 -9.05 3.01
N GLY A 45 -5.11 -9.04 1.68
CA GLY A 45 -4.79 -10.24 0.88
C GLY A 45 -3.44 -10.84 1.21
N ARG A 46 -2.48 -10.02 1.60
CA ARG A 46 -1.14 -10.50 1.94
C ARG A 46 -1.03 -11.04 3.37
N TYR A 47 -1.76 -10.48 4.32
CA TYR A 47 -1.56 -10.74 5.75
C TYR A 47 -2.78 -11.34 6.46
N CYS A 48 -3.97 -11.30 5.87
CA CYS A 48 -5.23 -11.77 6.47
C CYS A 48 -5.94 -12.80 5.59
N ALA A 49 -5.21 -13.51 4.72
CA ALA A 49 -5.78 -14.54 3.87
C ALA A 49 -5.91 -15.89 4.61
N SER A 50 -6.64 -15.87 5.73
CA SER A 50 -6.91 -17.00 6.61
C SER A 50 -8.35 -16.95 7.11
N VAL A 51 -8.83 -18.06 7.67
CA VAL A 51 -10.10 -18.15 8.40
C VAL A 51 -9.91 -18.32 9.90
N ASP A 52 -8.67 -18.51 10.36
CA ASP A 52 -8.33 -18.53 11.77
C ASP A 52 -8.37 -17.09 12.33
N GLU A 53 -9.17 -16.87 13.37
CA GLU A 53 -9.38 -15.53 13.94
C GLU A 53 -8.12 -14.97 14.61
N ASP A 54 -7.24 -15.81 15.16
CA ASP A 54 -5.98 -15.38 15.78
C ASP A 54 -4.97 -14.96 14.71
N GLU A 55 -4.85 -15.73 13.62
CA GLU A 55 -4.03 -15.35 12.46
C GLU A 55 -4.53 -14.06 11.80
N ILE A 56 -5.85 -13.92 11.63
CA ILE A 56 -6.45 -12.69 11.12
C ILE A 56 -6.13 -11.52 12.06
N ALA A 57 -6.25 -11.70 13.37
CA ALA A 57 -5.96 -10.64 14.34
C ALA A 57 -4.49 -10.19 14.31
N GLU A 58 -3.55 -11.14 14.15
CA GLU A 58 -2.14 -10.82 13.94
C GLU A 58 -1.92 -10.06 12.62
N GLY A 59 -2.50 -10.56 11.53
CA GLY A 59 -2.46 -9.93 10.21
C GLY A 59 -2.97 -8.49 10.24
N LEU A 60 -4.09 -8.24 10.94
CA LEU A 60 -4.67 -6.90 11.08
C LEU A 60 -3.70 -5.93 11.77
N LYS A 61 -3.01 -6.35 12.84
CA LYS A 61 -1.99 -5.52 13.51
C LYS A 61 -0.84 -5.18 12.57
N ILE A 62 -0.44 -6.12 11.71
CA ILE A 62 0.58 -5.86 10.68
C ILE A 62 0.06 -4.82 9.70
N VAL A 63 -1.15 -4.96 9.17
CA VAL A 63 -1.74 -4.02 8.20
C VAL A 63 -1.87 -2.62 8.81
N GLU A 64 -2.38 -2.49 10.03
CA GLU A 64 -2.49 -1.22 10.76
C GLU A 64 -1.14 -0.55 10.93
N ARG A 65 -0.12 -1.30 11.35
CA ARG A 65 1.25 -0.78 11.47
C ARG A 65 1.80 -0.31 10.12
N GLN A 66 1.64 -1.11 9.07
CA GLN A 66 2.14 -0.78 7.73
C GLN A 66 1.48 0.50 7.19
N LEU A 67 0.17 0.63 7.32
CA LEU A 67 -0.55 1.83 6.88
C LEU A 67 -0.21 3.04 7.77
N GLY A 68 -0.14 2.86 9.09
CA GLY A 68 0.19 3.94 10.02
C GLY A 68 1.61 4.49 9.87
N GLU A 69 2.59 3.64 9.57
CA GLU A 69 3.99 4.05 9.40
C GLU A 69 4.31 4.62 8.01
N LYS A 70 3.59 4.15 6.98
CA LYS A 70 3.96 4.40 5.58
C LYS A 70 3.00 5.30 4.82
N THR A 71 1.91 5.76 5.43
CA THR A 71 1.02 6.75 4.82
C THR A 71 1.19 8.11 5.49
N ILE A 72 0.93 9.18 4.74
CA ILE A 72 1.12 10.55 5.22
C ILE A 72 -0.24 11.22 5.30
N ARG A 73 -0.62 11.66 6.50
CA ARG A 73 -1.86 12.43 6.67
C ARG A 73 -1.70 13.85 6.15
N ALA A 74 -2.82 14.48 5.79
CA ALA A 74 -2.83 15.87 5.38
C ALA A 74 -2.14 16.76 6.43
N GLY A 75 -1.16 17.55 5.99
CA GLY A 75 -0.35 18.42 6.87
C GLY A 75 0.89 17.78 7.51
N GLU A 76 1.08 16.46 7.43
CA GLU A 76 2.21 15.76 8.10
C GLU A 76 3.45 15.54 7.19
N HIS A 77 3.43 16.04 5.96
CA HIS A 77 4.50 15.80 4.97
C HIS A 77 5.88 16.29 5.42
N GLU A 78 5.98 17.49 6.02
CA GLU A 78 7.27 17.98 6.54
C GLU A 78 7.76 17.19 7.75
N LEU A 79 6.85 16.74 8.62
CA LEU A 79 7.19 15.87 9.75
C LEU A 79 7.73 14.53 9.27
N PHE A 80 7.13 13.95 8.23
CA PHE A 80 7.61 12.73 7.61
C PHE A 80 9.01 12.92 6.99
N LYS A 81 9.23 14.01 6.24
CA LYS A 81 10.55 14.34 5.67
C LYS A 81 11.62 14.51 6.75
N ALA A 82 11.32 15.21 7.85
CA ALA A 82 12.25 15.39 8.96
C ALA A 82 12.65 14.04 9.60
N ARG A 83 11.67 13.14 9.81
CA ARG A 83 11.93 11.77 10.28
C ARG A 83 12.75 10.95 9.28
N ALA A 84 12.45 11.09 7.99
CA ALA A 84 13.17 10.41 6.92
C ALA A 84 14.64 10.84 6.86
N LYS A 85 14.90 12.15 6.99
CA LYS A 85 16.26 12.71 7.07
C LYS A 85 17.05 12.11 8.24
N GLY A 86 16.43 11.94 9.42
CA GLY A 86 17.09 11.35 10.58
C GLY A 86 17.37 9.84 10.45
N LYS A 87 16.46 9.09 9.81
CA LYS A 87 16.60 7.64 9.61
C LYS A 87 17.46 7.25 8.41
N GLY A 88 17.68 8.17 7.47
CA GLY A 88 18.38 7.95 6.20
C GLY A 88 17.53 7.24 5.14
N HIS A 89 16.71 6.25 5.54
CA HIS A 89 15.78 5.57 4.64
C HIS A 89 14.42 5.36 5.31
N VAL A 90 13.37 5.42 4.51
CA VAL A 90 11.97 5.18 4.93
C VAL A 90 11.21 4.43 3.84
N LYS A 91 10.10 3.82 4.22
CA LYS A 91 9.15 3.22 3.28
C LYS A 91 7.90 4.08 3.26
N LEU A 92 7.36 4.32 2.07
CA LEU A 92 6.19 5.14 1.81
C LEU A 92 5.23 4.35 0.90
N ILE A 93 3.93 4.52 1.12
CA ILE A 93 2.87 4.12 0.20
C ILE A 93 2.37 5.41 -0.44
N ASP A 94 2.55 5.53 -1.76
CA ASP A 94 2.12 6.69 -2.53
C ASP A 94 1.77 6.25 -3.96
N ILE A 95 1.08 7.12 -4.69
CA ILE A 95 0.99 6.99 -6.14
C ILE A 95 2.26 7.58 -6.76
N ILE A 96 2.96 6.78 -7.56
CA ILE A 96 4.22 7.18 -8.18
C ILE A 96 3.99 7.40 -9.67
N THR A 97 4.31 8.60 -10.14
CA THR A 97 4.39 8.90 -11.57
C THR A 97 5.81 9.33 -11.90
N ALA A 98 6.30 8.94 -13.08
CA ALA A 98 7.63 9.26 -13.56
C ALA A 98 7.55 10.04 -14.88
N ARG A 99 8.56 10.85 -15.15
CA ARG A 99 8.75 11.57 -16.42
C ARG A 99 10.23 11.60 -16.78
N LEU A 100 10.52 11.62 -18.08
CA LEU A 100 11.85 11.91 -18.59
C LEU A 100 12.11 13.43 -18.48
N ASP A 101 13.19 13.79 -17.81
CA ASP A 101 13.77 15.13 -17.86
C ASP A 101 14.84 15.20 -18.95
N ALA A 102 14.44 15.67 -20.14
CA ALA A 102 15.34 15.76 -21.30
C ALA A 102 16.52 16.71 -21.08
N GLY A 103 16.44 17.64 -20.12
CA GLY A 103 17.54 18.56 -19.82
C GLY A 103 18.72 17.89 -19.10
N THR A 104 18.44 16.84 -18.32
CA THR A 104 19.44 16.10 -17.54
C THR A 104 19.61 14.65 -17.98
N ASP A 105 18.85 14.23 -19.00
CA ASP A 105 18.77 12.84 -19.48
C ASP A 105 18.52 11.86 -18.32
N SER A 106 17.57 12.21 -17.45
CA SER A 106 17.26 11.41 -16.26
C SER A 106 15.76 11.33 -15.99
N PHE A 107 15.34 10.28 -15.27
CA PHE A 107 13.95 10.15 -14.85
C PHE A 107 13.71 10.82 -13.51
N LEU A 108 12.60 11.55 -13.43
CA LEU A 108 12.11 12.20 -12.21
C LEU A 108 10.74 11.64 -11.83
N ALA A 109 10.58 11.32 -10.56
CA ALA A 109 9.34 10.86 -9.96
C ALA A 109 8.64 11.97 -9.18
N THR A 110 7.31 11.95 -9.22
CA THR A 110 6.44 12.73 -8.34
C THR A 110 5.94 11.87 -7.20
N LEU A 111 6.05 12.38 -5.97
CA LEU A 111 5.54 11.81 -4.73
C LEU A 111 4.50 12.77 -4.13
N PRO A 112 3.20 12.66 -4.50
CA PRO A 112 2.18 13.62 -4.09
C PRO A 112 2.02 13.74 -2.58
N SER A 113 2.12 12.63 -1.85
CA SER A 113 1.98 12.60 -0.40
C SER A 113 3.09 13.38 0.31
N LEU A 114 4.26 13.52 -0.33
CA LEU A 114 5.38 14.34 0.13
C LEU A 114 5.44 15.73 -0.52
N GLN A 115 4.58 16.03 -1.49
CA GLN A 115 4.64 17.25 -2.31
C GLN A 115 6.01 17.44 -3.00
N LEU A 116 6.60 16.34 -3.47
CA LEU A 116 7.86 16.37 -4.22
C LEU A 116 7.59 16.02 -5.68
N LYS A 117 8.14 16.81 -6.61
CA LYS A 117 7.91 16.64 -8.06
C LYS A 117 9.14 16.17 -8.84
N ASP A 118 10.32 16.40 -8.28
CA ASP A 118 11.61 16.18 -8.94
C ASP A 118 12.47 15.22 -8.11
N VAL A 119 11.92 14.04 -7.79
CA VAL A 119 12.64 13.00 -7.05
C VAL A 119 13.39 12.11 -8.04
N ARG A 120 14.70 11.98 -7.90
CA ARG A 120 15.46 11.07 -8.77
C ARG A 120 15.01 9.63 -8.60
N ILE A 121 14.77 8.95 -9.71
CA ILE A 121 14.45 7.52 -9.77
C ILE A 121 15.37 6.83 -10.77
N GLY A 122 15.80 5.61 -10.47
CA GLY A 122 16.70 4.86 -11.34
C GLY A 122 16.00 4.41 -12.62
N GLU A 123 16.73 4.41 -13.73
CA GLU A 123 16.23 4.01 -15.05
C GLU A 123 15.68 2.57 -15.05
N GLU A 124 16.39 1.61 -14.44
CA GLU A 124 15.94 0.22 -14.29
C GLU A 124 14.57 0.12 -13.63
N MET A 125 14.31 0.96 -12.61
CA MET A 125 13.05 0.98 -11.88
C MET A 125 11.89 1.49 -12.73
N VAL A 126 12.16 2.47 -13.59
CA VAL A 126 11.15 3.01 -14.51
C VAL A 126 10.82 1.99 -15.60
N HIS A 127 11.83 1.38 -16.23
CA HIS A 127 11.62 0.37 -17.28
C HIS A 127 10.95 -0.90 -16.75
N ALA A 128 11.26 -1.32 -15.52
CA ALA A 128 10.58 -2.44 -14.88
C ALA A 128 9.10 -2.14 -14.55
N ASN A 129 8.69 -0.86 -14.58
CA ASN A 129 7.36 -0.40 -14.17
C ASN A 129 6.86 0.73 -15.07
N GLU A 130 6.77 0.49 -16.38
CA GLU A 130 6.43 1.52 -17.38
C GLU A 130 5.12 2.26 -17.11
N ARG A 131 4.18 1.66 -16.35
CA ARG A 131 2.92 2.32 -15.93
C ARG A 131 3.15 3.60 -15.12
N MET A 132 4.32 3.79 -14.53
CA MET A 132 4.68 5.08 -13.90
C MET A 132 4.72 6.22 -14.92
N LEU A 133 5.05 5.94 -16.19
CA LEU A 133 5.12 6.92 -17.28
C LEU A 133 3.75 7.25 -17.90
N THR A 134 2.75 6.39 -17.68
CA THR A 134 1.39 6.55 -18.25
C THR A 134 0.37 7.10 -17.24
N GLY A 135 0.85 7.62 -16.11
CA GLY A 135 -0.02 8.20 -15.07
C GLY A 135 -0.61 7.19 -14.09
N GLY A 136 -0.06 5.97 -14.01
CA GLY A 136 -0.41 4.99 -12.98
C GLY A 136 -1.73 4.23 -13.21
N PHE A 137 -2.35 4.38 -14.39
CA PHE A 137 -3.50 3.60 -14.84
C PHE A 137 -3.13 2.72 -16.03
#